data_AF-K8GKV6-F1
#
_entry.id   AF-K8GKV6-F1
#
_cell.length_a   1.000
_cell.length_b   1.000
_cell.length_c   1.000
_cell.angle_alpha   90.00
_cell.angle_beta   90.00
_cell.angle_gamma   90.00
#
_symmetry.space_group_name_H-M   'P 1'
#
loop_
_entity.id
_entity.type
_entity.pdbx_description
1 polymer ?
#
loop_
_entity_poly.entity_id
_entity_poly.type
_entity_poly.pdbx_seq_one_letter_code
_entity_poly.pdbx_strand_id
1 'polypeptide(L)'
;MRILGTKVDPGWAEGELLVPVQNFSRETIRLKYQEKFCTIVFFQNESPPLAPYTSGSSRAKLFRLLAQISTDSFWREVLVTALPVLVIVVFAVAGYFLFGNNTGFAALVACGVAVSSITSTILQRIVRR
;
A
#
# COMPACT_ATOMS: atom_id res chain seq x y z
N MET A 1 14.08 2.21 -14.78
CA MET A 1 13.50 3.15 -13.80
C MET A 1 13.06 4.40 -14.53
N ARG A 2 11.88 4.94 -14.23
CA ARG A 2 11.42 6.22 -14.78
C ARG A 2 11.02 7.15 -13.64
N ILE A 3 11.47 8.40 -13.72
CA ILE A 3 10.97 9.47 -12.87
C ILE A 3 9.71 10.01 -13.56
N LEU A 4 8.59 10.01 -12.85
CA LEU A 4 7.38 10.67 -13.34
C LEU A 4 7.57 12.17 -13.10
N GLY A 5 7.74 12.92 -14.18
CA GLY A 5 8.19 14.32 -14.13
C GLY A 5 7.31 15.18 -13.23
N THR A 6 7.89 15.67 -12.15
CA THR A 6 7.28 16.64 -11.25
C THR A 6 7.60 18.04 -11.73
N LYS A 7 6.58 18.85 -12.05
CA LYS A 7 6.75 20.28 -12.29
C LYS A 7 6.87 21.00 -10.95
N VAL A 8 7.79 21.95 -10.87
CA VAL A 8 7.97 22.83 -9.70
C VAL A 8 7.48 24.20 -10.09
N ASP A 9 6.45 24.70 -9.41
CA ASP A 9 5.79 25.95 -9.76
C ASP A 9 6.60 27.17 -9.27
N PRO A 10 6.57 28.29 -10.02
CA PRO A 10 7.16 29.56 -9.58
C PRO A 10 6.61 30.01 -8.22
N GLY A 11 7.49 30.40 -7.30
CA GLY A 11 7.14 30.76 -5.92
C GLY A 11 7.33 29.62 -4.91
N TRP A 12 7.65 28.40 -5.36
CA TRP A 12 8.11 27.34 -4.47
C TRP A 12 9.51 27.71 -3.92
N ALA A 13 9.55 28.16 -2.67
CA ALA A 13 10.77 28.64 -2.01
C ALA A 13 11.28 27.70 -0.90
N GLU A 14 10.39 26.90 -0.30
CA GLU A 14 10.70 26.07 0.86
C GLU A 14 10.11 24.67 0.71
N GLY A 15 10.92 23.64 1.00
CA GLY A 15 10.46 22.26 1.12
C GLY A 15 11.42 21.23 0.50
N GLU A 16 11.03 19.96 0.65
CA GLU A 16 11.67 18.84 -0.02
C GLU A 16 10.91 18.51 -1.31
N LEU A 17 11.64 18.27 -2.40
CA LEU A 17 11.05 17.82 -3.65
C LEU A 17 10.72 16.33 -3.55
N LEU A 18 9.44 15.98 -3.66
CA LEU A 18 9.02 14.60 -3.75
C LEU A 18 9.16 14.13 -5.19
N VAL A 19 9.96 13.08 -5.39
CA VAL A 19 10.20 12.51 -6.71
C VAL A 19 9.60 11.11 -6.76
N PRO A 20 8.44 10.92 -7.42
CA PRO A 20 7.88 9.59 -7.60
C PRO A 20 8.77 8.75 -8.52
N VAL A 21 9.21 7.61 -8.02
CA VAL A 21 10.05 6.67 -8.75
C VAL A 21 9.26 5.41 -9.04
N GLN A 22 9.22 5.02 -10.30
CA GLN A 22 8.64 3.74 -10.71
C GLN A 22 9.66 2.86 -11.42
N ASN A 23 9.77 1.61 -10.96
CA ASN A 23 10.56 0.59 -11.64
C ASN A 23 9.68 -0.15 -12.64
N PHE A 24 9.95 0.07 -13.94
CA PHE A 24 9.32 -0.66 -15.04
C PHE A 24 10.14 -1.88 -15.51
N SER A 25 11.31 -2.13 -14.91
CA SER A 25 12.12 -3.31 -15.20
C SER A 25 11.64 -4.51 -14.41
N ARG A 26 11.96 -5.71 -14.89
CA ARG A 26 11.83 -6.96 -14.12
C ARG A 26 12.97 -7.15 -13.11
N GLU A 27 14.04 -6.38 -13.26
CA GLU A 27 15.23 -6.43 -12.40
C GLU A 27 15.10 -5.50 -11.18
N THR A 28 15.76 -5.87 -10.08
CA THR A 28 15.84 -5.03 -8.89
C THR A 28 16.82 -3.89 -9.08
N ILE A 29 16.34 -2.65 -9.01
CA ILE A 29 17.17 -1.44 -9.05
C ILE A 29 17.33 -0.94 -7.62
N ARG A 30 18.58 -0.78 -7.16
CA ARG A 30 18.91 -0.25 -5.83
C ARG A 30 19.36 1.20 -5.95
N LEU A 31 18.72 2.09 -5.21
CA LEU A 31 19.15 3.49 -5.07
C LEU A 31 19.93 3.64 -3.77
N LYS A 32 21.13 4.22 -3.83
CA LYS A 32 21.88 4.52 -2.62
C LYS A 32 21.52 5.91 -2.11
N TYR A 33 21.53 6.05 -0.79
CA TYR A 33 21.36 7.35 -0.17
C TYR A 33 22.48 8.30 -0.63
N GLN A 34 22.11 9.55 -0.95
CA GLN A 34 22.98 10.59 -1.55
C GLN A 34 23.52 10.30 -2.96
N GLU A 35 23.05 9.24 -3.62
CA GLU A 35 23.37 9.02 -5.03
C GLU A 35 22.55 9.95 -5.93
N LYS A 36 23.22 10.56 -6.91
CA LYS A 36 22.56 11.42 -7.90
C LYS A 36 21.71 10.56 -8.83
N PHE A 37 20.39 10.77 -8.85
CA PHE A 37 19.47 9.97 -9.68
C PHE A 37 18.55 10.80 -10.59
N CYS A 38 18.47 12.12 -10.40
CA CYS A 38 17.63 13.02 -11.20
C CYS A 38 18.30 14.37 -11.45
N THR A 39 17.84 15.07 -12.50
CA THR A 39 18.29 16.42 -12.85
C THR A 39 17.09 17.36 -12.81
N ILE A 40 17.25 18.51 -12.17
CA ILE A 40 16.28 19.60 -12.20
C ILE A 40 16.72 20.58 -13.30
N VAL A 41 15.79 20.97 -14.16
CA VAL A 41 16.02 21.94 -15.23
C VAL A 41 15.22 23.19 -14.93
N PHE A 42 15.88 24.34 -14.98
CA PHE A 42 15.28 25.65 -14.73
C PHE A 42 15.01 26.34 -16.05
N PHE A 43 13.80 26.90 -16.17
CA PHE A 43 13.39 27.72 -17.31
C PHE A 43 13.08 29.13 -16.80
N GLN A 44 13.60 30.13 -17.51
CA GLN A 44 13.26 31.53 -17.22
C GLN A 44 11.93 31.86 -17.90
N ASN A 45 10.96 32.33 -17.12
CA ASN A 45 9.70 32.82 -17.65
C ASN A 45 9.90 34.26 -18.16
N GLU A 46 9.28 34.59 -19.30
CA GLU A 46 9.30 35.93 -19.88
C GLU A 46 8.46 36.94 -19.09
N SER A 47 7.48 36.45 -18.31
CA SER A 47 6.59 37.25 -17.48
C SER A 47 6.47 36.70 -16.06
N PRO A 48 6.21 37.57 -15.06
CA PRO A 48 5.98 37.13 -13.69
C PRO A 48 4.69 36.29 -13.58
N PRO A 49 4.65 35.30 -12.69
CA PRO A 49 3.45 34.48 -12.48
C PRO A 49 2.32 35.33 -11.89
N LEU A 50 1.11 35.20 -12.44
CA LEU A 50 -0.10 35.87 -11.94
C LEU A 50 -0.46 35.46 -10.50
N ALA A 51 -0.18 34.20 -10.15
CA ALA A 51 -0.42 33.64 -8.82
C ALA A 51 0.76 32.71 -8.46
N PRO A 52 1.80 33.22 -7.77
CA PRO A 52 2.90 32.39 -7.34
C PRO A 52 2.44 31.36 -6.29
N TYR A 53 3.12 30.23 -6.25
CA TYR A 53 2.88 29.20 -5.23
C TYR A 53 3.07 29.78 -3.83
N THR A 54 2.11 29.54 -2.93
CA THR A 54 2.19 29.94 -1.51
C THR A 54 2.39 28.69 -0.64
N SER A 55 3.46 28.66 0.16
CA SER A 55 3.91 27.50 0.94
C SER A 55 3.02 27.11 2.14
N GLY A 56 1.84 27.73 2.29
CA GLY A 56 1.13 27.84 3.56
C GLY A 56 0.47 26.60 4.17
N SER A 57 0.33 25.44 3.51
CA SER A 57 -0.29 24.26 4.19
C SER A 57 0.04 22.87 3.64
N SER A 58 0.97 22.76 2.70
CA SER A 58 1.14 21.52 1.91
C SER A 58 1.73 20.36 2.73
N ARG A 59 2.75 20.62 3.56
CA ARG A 59 3.52 19.57 4.25
C ARG A 59 2.70 18.74 5.24
N ALA A 60 1.98 19.39 6.16
CA ALA A 60 1.19 18.69 7.19
C ALA A 60 0.00 17.92 6.59
N LYS A 61 -0.65 18.48 5.57
CA LYS A 61 -1.71 17.78 4.83
C LYS A 61 -1.17 16.59 4.07
N LEU A 62 -0.01 16.73 3.43
CA LEU A 62 0.59 15.66 2.66
C LEU A 62 1.14 14.53 3.53
N PHE A 63 1.78 14.82 4.66
CA PHE A 63 2.15 13.80 5.64
C PHE A 63 0.92 13.08 6.21
N ARG A 64 -0.18 13.81 6.45
CA ARG A 64 -1.46 13.18 6.82
C ARG A 64 -1.98 12.25 5.72
N LEU A 65 -1.92 12.66 4.45
CA LEU A 65 -2.33 11.83 3.33
C LEU A 65 -1.44 10.59 3.17
N LEU A 66 -0.12 10.74 3.29
CA LEU A 66 0.82 9.61 3.23
C LEU A 66 0.64 8.66 4.42
N ALA A 67 0.46 9.20 5.62
CA ALA A 67 0.18 8.40 6.81
C ALA A 67 -1.13 7.62 6.66
N GLN A 68 -2.19 8.27 6.16
CA GLN A 68 -3.48 7.64 5.91
C GLN A 68 -3.39 6.51 4.86
N ILE A 69 -2.65 6.73 3.78
CA ILE A 69 -2.42 5.69 2.75
C ILE A 69 -1.66 4.49 3.35
N SER A 70 -0.67 4.73 4.21
CA SER A 70 0.13 3.66 4.83
C SER A 70 -0.68 2.83 5.84
N THR A 71 -1.57 3.45 6.60
CA THR A 71 -2.42 2.72 7.56
C THR A 71 -3.45 1.85 6.83
N ASP A 72 -4.04 2.36 5.74
CA ASP A 72 -5.04 1.60 4.99
C ASP A 72 -4.42 0.37 4.29
N SER A 73 -3.18 0.46 3.80
CA SER A 73 -2.48 -0.69 3.23
C SER A 73 -2.15 -1.73 4.30
N PHE A 74 -1.67 -1.29 5.47
CA PHE A 74 -1.34 -2.18 6.57
C PHE A 74 -2.57 -2.96 7.09
N TRP A 75 -3.69 -2.27 7.33
CA TRP A 75 -4.92 -2.94 7.80
C TRP A 75 -5.49 -3.92 6.78
N ARG A 76 -5.37 -3.62 5.48
CA ARG A 76 -5.76 -4.55 4.42
C ARG A 76 -4.91 -5.81 4.42
N GLU A 77 -3.59 -5.69 4.56
CA GLU A 77 -2.68 -6.85 4.63
C GLU A 77 -2.94 -7.71 5.86
N VAL A 78 -3.14 -7.07 7.03
CA VAL A 78 -3.50 -7.76 8.27
C VAL A 78 -4.83 -8.49 8.12
N LEU A 79 -5.86 -7.84 7.56
CA LEU A 79 -7.18 -8.46 7.35
C LEU A 79 -7.10 -9.66 6.40
N VAL A 80 -6.38 -9.53 5.27
CA VAL A 80 -6.21 -10.61 4.28
C VAL A 80 -5.49 -11.81 4.87
N THR A 81 -4.54 -11.58 5.79
CA THR A 81 -3.74 -12.64 6.41
C THR A 81 -4.46 -13.29 7.60
N ALA A 82 -5.14 -12.49 8.43
CA ALA A 82 -5.74 -12.97 9.68
C ALA A 82 -7.10 -13.66 9.48
N LEU A 83 -7.90 -13.22 8.50
CA LEU A 83 -9.26 -13.73 8.29
C LEU A 83 -9.29 -15.26 8.00
N PRO A 84 -8.46 -15.82 7.10
CA PRO A 84 -8.49 -17.26 6.81
C PRO A 84 -8.07 -18.10 8.03
N VAL A 85 -7.10 -17.62 8.81
CA VAL A 85 -6.63 -18.28 10.04
C VAL A 85 -7.76 -18.32 11.07
N LEU A 86 -8.46 -17.21 11.25
CA LEU A 86 -9.58 -17.11 12.19
C LEU A 86 -10.72 -18.07 11.81
N VAL A 87 -11.04 -18.18 10.51
CA VAL A 87 -12.03 -19.16 10.02
C VAL A 87 -11.62 -20.58 10.39
N ILE A 88 -10.36 -20.96 10.15
CA ILE A 88 -9.88 -22.32 10.48
C ILE A 88 -9.99 -22.57 11.99
N VAL A 89 -9.60 -21.60 12.82
CA VAL A 89 -9.69 -21.71 14.29
C VAL A 89 -11.14 -21.90 14.74
N VAL A 90 -12.09 -21.15 14.20
CA VAL A 90 -13.52 -21.30 14.52
C VAL A 90 -14.03 -22.70 14.19
N PHE A 91 -13.67 -23.22 13.01
CA PHE A 91 -14.06 -24.58 12.62
C PHE A 91 -13.38 -25.66 13.46
N ALA A 92 -12.11 -25.47 13.84
CA ALA A 92 -11.42 -26.39 14.74
C ALA A 92 -12.06 -26.42 16.13
N VAL A 93 -12.37 -25.26 16.70
CA VAL A 93 -13.03 -25.15 18.01
C VAL A 93 -14.42 -25.78 17.94
N ALA A 94 -15.24 -25.42 16.95
CA ALA A 94 -16.57 -25.98 16.76
C ALA A 94 -16.53 -27.51 16.54
N GLY A 95 -15.57 -28.00 15.75
CA GLY A 95 -15.37 -29.41 15.49
C GLY A 95 -15.02 -30.19 16.75
N TYR A 96 -14.15 -29.62 17.59
CA TYR A 96 -13.75 -30.24 18.85
C TYR A 96 -14.94 -30.31 19.83
N PHE A 97 -15.75 -29.25 19.92
CA PHE A 97 -16.94 -29.24 20.78
C PHE A 97 -18.04 -30.21 20.33
N LEU A 98 -18.24 -30.36 19.01
CA LEU A 98 -19.32 -31.21 18.47
C LEU A 98 -18.95 -32.68 18.34
N PHE A 99 -17.71 -32.98 17.92
CA PHE A 99 -17.29 -34.33 17.56
C PHE A 99 -16.15 -34.87 18.43
N GLY A 100 -15.58 -34.07 19.33
CA GLY A 100 -14.41 -34.46 20.13
C GLY A 100 -13.22 -34.79 19.23
N ASN A 101 -12.50 -35.87 19.57
CA ASN A 101 -11.38 -36.39 18.77
C ASN A 101 -11.81 -37.56 17.87
N ASN A 102 -12.94 -37.41 17.18
CA ASN A 102 -13.46 -38.40 16.25
C ASN A 102 -13.24 -37.98 14.79
N THR A 103 -13.48 -38.86 13.81
CA THR A 103 -13.37 -38.57 12.38
C THR A 103 -14.23 -37.37 11.93
N GLY A 104 -15.33 -37.08 12.62
CA GLY A 104 -16.16 -35.89 12.39
C GLY A 104 -15.42 -34.56 12.62
N PHE A 105 -14.45 -34.52 13.54
CA PHE A 105 -13.59 -33.35 13.76
C PHE A 105 -12.73 -33.06 12.53
N ALA A 106 -12.06 -34.09 12.00
CA ALA A 106 -11.22 -33.95 10.81
C ALA A 106 -12.04 -33.50 9.60
N ALA A 107 -13.25 -34.03 9.42
CA ALA A 107 -14.16 -33.61 8.35
C ALA A 107 -14.56 -32.13 8.49
N LEU A 108 -14.89 -31.68 9.70
CA LEU A 108 -15.29 -30.29 9.93
C LEU A 108 -14.12 -29.32 9.71
N VAL A 109 -12.91 -29.66 10.17
CA VAL A 109 -11.71 -28.86 9.93
C VAL A 109 -11.37 -28.79 8.44
N ALA A 110 -11.49 -29.89 7.71
CA ALA A 110 -11.28 -29.92 6.26
C ALA A 110 -12.27 -29.01 5.51
N CYS A 111 -13.55 -28.99 5.93
CA CYS A 111 -14.52 -28.02 5.44
C CYS A 111 -14.09 -26.57 5.73
N GLY A 112 -13.60 -26.29 6.94
CA GLY A 112 -13.08 -24.97 7.31
C GLY A 112 -11.90 -24.51 6.43
N VAL A 113 -10.99 -25.41 6.09
CA VAL A 113 -9.87 -25.14 5.17
C VAL A 113 -10.35 -24.89 3.74
N ALA A 114 -11.33 -25.65 3.26
CA ALA A 114 -11.92 -25.42 1.94
C ALA A 114 -12.62 -24.06 1.86
N VAL A 115 -13.39 -23.70 2.90
CA VAL A 115 -14.05 -22.39 3.00
C VAL A 115 -13.01 -21.27 3.06
N SER A 116 -11.95 -21.40 3.88
CA SER A 116 -10.93 -20.36 3.99
C SER A 116 -10.18 -20.12 2.67
N SER A 117 -9.93 -21.17 1.89
CA SER A 117 -9.33 -21.08 0.55
C SER A 117 -10.21 -20.27 -0.42
N ILE A 118 -11.52 -20.52 -0.43
CA ILE A 118 -12.48 -19.78 -1.28
C ILE A 118 -12.54 -18.32 -0.83
N THR A 119 -12.68 -18.08 0.48
CA THR A 119 -12.76 -16.71 1.03
C THR A 119 -11.51 -15.91 0.74
N SER A 120 -10.31 -16.51 0.87
CA SER A 120 -9.04 -15.86 0.54
C SER A 120 -8.97 -15.47 -0.95
N THR A 121 -9.46 -16.33 -1.85
CA THR A 121 -9.49 -16.08 -3.29
C THR A 121 -10.43 -14.93 -3.65
N ILE A 122 -11.61 -14.88 -3.04
CA ILE A 122 -12.58 -13.79 -3.24
C ILE A 122 -12.04 -12.48 -2.68
N LEU A 123 -11.48 -12.51 -1.47
CA LEU A 123 -10.94 -11.33 -0.80
C LEU A 123 -9.77 -10.74 -1.58
N GLN A 124 -8.86 -11.57 -2.09
CA GLN A 124 -7.77 -11.11 -2.97
C GLN A 124 -8.30 -10.46 -4.25
N ARG A 125 -9.40 -10.95 -4.83
CA ARG A 125 -10.02 -10.33 -6.03
C ARG A 125 -10.65 -8.98 -5.72
N ILE A 126 -11.23 -8.79 -4.54
CA ILE A 126 -11.83 -7.52 -4.11
C ILE A 126 -10.75 -6.51 -3.76
N VAL A 127 -9.71 -6.92 -3.03
CA VAL A 127 -8.64 -6.02 -2.58
C VAL A 127 -7.75 -5.53 -3.73
N ARG A 128 -7.65 -6.29 -4.83
CA ARG A 128 -6.84 -5.94 -6.02
C ARG A 128 -7.56 -4.99 -7.00
N ARG A 129 -8.85 -4.71 -6.80
CA ARG A 129 -9.60 -3.66 -7.53
C ARG A 129 -9.53 -2.35 -6.77
#